data_AF-A0A3D2XC09-F1
#
_entry.id   AF-A0A3D2XC09-F1
#
_cell.length_a   1.000
_cell.length_b   1.000
_cell.length_c   1.000
_cell.angle_alpha   90.00
_cell.angle_beta   90.00
_cell.angle_gamma   90.00
#
_symmetry.space_group_name_H-M   'P 1'
#
loop_
_entity.id
_entity.type
_entity.pdbx_description
1 polymer ?
#
loop_
_entity_poly.entity_id
_entity_poly.type
_entity_poly.pdbx_seq_one_letter_code
_entity_poly.pdbx_strand_id
1 'polypeptide(L)'
;EQAQATVEQLHRIELDYGITCCEKNDSGCVYQWDYPNGWPPLQLIAMVGLQNYGFDKEAYRIAKKYVDLVERVFEATGCLWEKYNVLEGNVEVINEYEMPPMIGWSAGVYLFAKNMCK
;
A
#
# COMPACT_ATOMS: atom_id res chain seq x y z
N GLU A 1 -9.47 -17.34 14.99
CA GLU A 1 -10.01 -16.27 15.86
C GLU A 1 -9.23 -14.96 15.73
N GLN A 2 -7.95 -14.89 16.10
CA GLN A 2 -7.16 -13.65 16.01
C GLN A 2 -7.09 -13.05 14.59
N ALA A 3 -6.83 -13.86 13.55
CA ALA A 3 -6.76 -13.36 12.18
C ALA A 3 -8.10 -12.77 11.69
N GLN A 4 -9.23 -13.38 12.08
CA GLN A 4 -10.57 -12.86 11.79
C GLN A 4 -10.78 -11.49 12.45
N ALA A 5 -10.42 -11.35 13.73
CA ALA A 5 -10.49 -10.07 14.43
C ALA A 5 -9.59 -9.00 13.77
N THR A 6 -8.42 -9.37 13.24
CA THR A 6 -7.57 -8.46 12.47
C THR A 6 -8.24 -7.99 11.17
N VAL A 7 -8.88 -8.90 10.42
CA VAL A 7 -9.60 -8.55 9.19
C VAL A 7 -10.76 -7.61 9.45
N GLU A 8 -11.48 -7.78 10.56
CA GLU A 8 -12.55 -6.87 10.97
C GLU A 8 -12.04 -5.45 11.23
N GLN A 9 -10.78 -5.28 11.60
CA GLN A 9 -10.14 -3.97 11.82
C GLN A 9 -9.48 -3.38 10.57
N LEU A 10 -9.42 -4.12 9.44
CA LEU A 10 -8.71 -3.71 8.23
C LEU A 10 -9.20 -2.36 7.68
N HIS A 11 -10.49 -2.06 7.86
CA HIS A 11 -11.12 -0.80 7.45
C HIS A 11 -10.47 0.47 8.04
N ARG A 12 -9.68 0.35 9.12
CA ARG A 12 -8.99 1.48 9.76
C ARG A 12 -7.74 1.93 9.02
N ILE A 13 -7.16 1.05 8.20
CA ILE A 13 -5.91 1.29 7.47
C ILE A 13 -6.03 1.06 5.97
N GLU A 14 -7.14 0.52 5.49
CA GLU A 14 -7.32 0.29 4.06
C GLU A 14 -8.10 1.44 3.41
N LEU A 15 -7.42 2.11 2.48
CA LEU A 15 -7.92 3.25 1.71
C LEU A 15 -8.16 2.86 0.26
N ASP A 16 -8.52 3.82 -0.59
CA ASP A 16 -8.92 3.55 -1.98
C ASP A 16 -7.78 2.99 -2.84
N TYR A 17 -6.52 3.30 -2.50
CA TYR A 17 -5.35 2.91 -3.29
C TYR A 17 -4.40 1.94 -2.56
N GLY A 18 -4.84 1.31 -1.47
CA GLY A 18 -4.06 0.30 -0.74
C GLY A 18 -4.18 0.46 0.77
N ILE A 19 -3.20 -0.05 1.52
CA ILE A 19 -3.12 0.16 2.98
C ILE A 19 -2.15 1.28 3.35
N THR A 20 -2.51 2.10 4.34
CA THR A 20 -1.64 3.11 4.96
C THR A 20 -0.76 2.48 6.05
N CYS A 21 0.36 3.13 6.39
CA CYS A 21 1.25 2.71 7.48
C CYS A 21 0.54 2.55 8.82
N CYS A 22 -0.39 3.45 9.11
CA CYS A 22 -1.19 3.45 10.32
C CYS A 22 -2.54 4.14 10.06
N GLU A 23 -3.45 4.01 11.03
CA GLU A 23 -4.70 4.76 11.03
C GLU A 23 -4.44 6.27 11.04
N LYS A 24 -5.37 7.01 10.45
CA LYS A 24 -5.35 8.48 10.49
C LYS A 24 -5.19 8.97 11.93
N ASN A 25 -4.19 9.81 12.14
CA ASN A 25 -3.88 10.37 13.45
C ASN A 25 -3.49 11.85 13.31
N ASP A 26 -3.26 12.48 14.46
CA ASP A 26 -2.81 13.86 14.59
C ASP A 26 -1.58 13.90 15.51
N SER A 27 -0.50 13.22 15.07
CA SER A 27 0.74 13.11 15.86
C SER A 27 1.46 14.45 16.02
N GLY A 28 1.11 15.47 15.21
CA GLY A 28 1.80 16.76 15.15
C GLY A 28 3.22 16.70 14.57
N CYS A 29 3.67 15.51 14.15
CA CYS A 29 5.00 15.26 13.61
C CYS A 29 4.93 14.83 12.14
N VAL A 30 6.01 15.05 11.40
CA VAL A 30 6.15 14.65 10.00
C VAL A 30 6.96 13.37 9.93
N TYR A 31 6.30 12.23 9.71
CA TYR A 31 6.93 10.93 9.58
C TYR A 31 6.59 10.27 8.25
N GLN A 32 7.56 9.62 7.60
CA GLN A 32 7.29 8.93 6.33
C GLN A 32 6.52 7.62 6.49
N TRP A 33 6.60 7.01 7.67
CA TRP A 33 5.90 5.79 8.05
C TRP A 33 4.61 6.10 8.82
N ASP A 34 3.82 7.01 8.28
CA ASP A 34 2.60 7.53 8.89
C ASP A 34 1.52 7.74 7.82
N TYR A 35 0.28 7.97 8.25
CA TYR A 35 -0.83 8.32 7.38
C TYR A 35 -0.53 9.62 6.59
N PRO A 36 -0.82 9.70 5.26
CA PRO A 36 -1.50 8.73 4.41
C PRO A 36 -0.56 7.88 3.55
N ASN A 37 0.71 7.73 3.94
CA ASN A 37 1.69 7.02 3.12
C ASN A 37 1.41 5.51 3.13
N GLY A 38 1.45 4.91 1.95
CA GLY A 38 1.45 3.46 1.76
C GLY A 38 2.79 3.01 1.18
N TRP A 39 3.36 2.00 1.84
CA TRP A 39 4.64 1.43 1.45
C TRP A 39 4.43 0.08 0.77
N PRO A 40 5.09 -0.18 -0.38
CA PRO A 40 5.05 -1.48 -1.06
C PRO A 40 5.26 -2.70 -0.13
N PRO A 41 6.27 -2.74 0.77
CA PRO A 41 6.44 -3.89 1.66
C PRO A 41 5.24 -4.15 2.58
N LEU A 42 4.54 -3.11 3.03
CA LEU A 42 3.35 -3.29 3.87
C LEU A 42 2.21 -3.92 3.08
N GLN A 43 2.00 -3.48 1.83
CA GLN A 43 1.01 -4.11 0.94
C GLN A 43 1.31 -5.60 0.81
N LEU A 44 2.57 -5.98 0.58
CA LEU A 44 2.98 -7.37 0.44
C LEU A 44 2.68 -8.19 1.70
N ILE A 45 3.06 -7.67 2.87
CA ILE A 45 2.81 -8.34 4.15
C ILE A 45 1.31 -8.55 4.36
N ALA A 46 0.47 -7.56 4.06
CA ALA A 46 -0.98 -7.68 4.18
C ALA A 46 -1.54 -8.71 3.19
N MET A 47 -1.17 -8.65 1.91
CA MET A 47 -1.61 -9.60 0.89
C MET A 47 -1.26 -11.05 1.28
N VAL A 48 0.01 -11.31 1.59
CA VAL A 48 0.49 -12.65 1.96
C VAL A 48 -0.13 -13.12 3.28
N GLY A 49 -0.20 -12.23 4.27
CA GLY A 49 -0.82 -12.53 5.57
C GLY A 49 -2.28 -12.95 5.42
N LEU A 50 -3.06 -12.22 4.63
CA LEU A 50 -4.46 -12.55 4.36
C LEU A 50 -4.61 -13.90 3.64
N GLN A 51 -3.81 -14.16 2.60
CA GLN A 51 -3.83 -15.45 1.88
C GLN A 51 -3.48 -16.63 2.79
N ASN A 52 -2.48 -16.49 3.65
CA ASN A 52 -2.05 -17.55 4.56
C ASN A 52 -3.15 -17.98 5.55
N TYR A 53 -4.16 -17.14 5.79
CA TYR A 53 -5.30 -17.42 6.65
C TYR A 53 -6.62 -17.63 5.87
N GLY A 54 -6.58 -17.70 4.53
CA GLY A 54 -7.76 -17.96 3.68
C GLY A 54 -8.63 -16.74 3.41
N PHE A 55 -8.15 -15.53 3.67
CA PHE A 55 -8.83 -14.27 3.35
C PHE A 55 -8.50 -13.79 1.93
N ASP A 56 -8.71 -14.67 0.96
CA ASP A 56 -8.28 -14.45 -0.43
C ASP A 56 -8.99 -13.25 -1.08
N LYS A 57 -10.24 -13.00 -0.71
CA LYS A 57 -11.02 -11.87 -1.21
C LYS A 57 -10.42 -10.54 -0.78
N GLU A 58 -10.04 -10.42 0.48
CA GLU A 58 -9.41 -9.24 1.04
C GLU A 58 -8.00 -9.05 0.46
N ALA A 59 -7.23 -10.14 0.34
CA ALA A 59 -5.91 -10.13 -0.27
C ALA A 59 -5.96 -9.64 -1.72
N TYR A 60 -6.85 -10.21 -2.53
CA TYR A 60 -7.06 -9.81 -3.93
C TYR A 60 -7.48 -8.35 -4.05
N ARG A 61 -8.39 -7.89 -3.19
CA ARG A 61 -8.86 -6.49 -3.19
C ARG A 61 -7.72 -5.51 -2.91
N ILE A 62 -6.86 -5.80 -1.93
CA ILE A 62 -5.67 -4.98 -1.67
C ILE A 62 -4.69 -5.02 -2.84
N ALA A 63 -4.46 -6.21 -3.42
CA ALA A 63 -3.60 -6.38 -4.59
C ALA A 63 -4.08 -5.52 -5.77
N LYS A 64 -5.39 -5.54 -6.06
CA LYS A 64 -5.99 -4.77 -7.15
C LYS A 64 -5.83 -3.26 -6.93
N LYS A 65 -6.11 -2.77 -5.71
CA LYS A 65 -5.92 -1.37 -5.35
C LYS A 65 -4.47 -0.92 -5.54
N TYR A 66 -3.51 -1.73 -5.09
CA TYR A 66 -2.10 -1.42 -5.22
C TYR A 66 -1.62 -1.45 -6.69
N VAL A 67 -2.06 -2.42 -7.49
CA VAL A 67 -1.76 -2.46 -8.93
C VAL A 67 -2.28 -1.20 -9.62
N ASP A 68 -3.54 -0.83 -9.37
CA ASP A 68 -4.16 0.34 -10.01
C ASP A 68 -3.45 1.64 -9.62
N LEU A 69 -3.06 1.78 -8.35
CA LEU A 69 -2.24 2.88 -7.87
C LEU A 69 -0.91 2.98 -8.62
N VAL A 70 -0.17 1.87 -8.69
CA VAL A 70 1.17 1.86 -9.29
C VAL A 70 1.09 2.15 -10.79
N GLU A 71 0.12 1.56 -11.50
CA GLU A 71 -0.08 1.81 -12.93
C GLU A 71 -0.45 3.28 -13.19
N ARG A 72 -1.38 3.84 -12.41
CA ARG A 72 -1.78 5.25 -12.51
C ARG A 72 -0.61 6.20 -12.28
N VAL A 73 0.18 5.96 -11.24
CA VAL A 73 1.34 6.82 -10.93
C VAL A 73 2.41 6.66 -11.99
N PHE A 74 2.66 5.44 -12.45
CA PHE A 74 3.64 5.18 -13.51
C PHE A 74 3.23 5.86 -14.82
N GLU A 75 1.94 5.86 -15.19
CA GLU A 75 1.43 6.59 -16.35
C GLU A 75 1.63 8.11 -16.19
N ALA A 76 1.43 8.65 -14.99
CA ALA A 76 1.57 10.08 -14.73
C ALA A 76 3.03 10.57 -14.65
N THR A 77 3.95 9.77 -14.10
CA THR A 77 5.31 10.23 -13.78
C THR A 77 6.41 9.49 -14.54
N GLY A 78 6.11 8.36 -15.19
CA GLY A 78 7.10 7.49 -15.84
C GLY A 78 8.03 6.74 -14.88
N CYS A 79 7.72 6.72 -13.58
CA CYS A 79 8.58 6.14 -12.55
C CYS A 79 7.77 5.31 -11.54
N LEU A 80 8.42 4.29 -10.98
CA LEU A 80 7.98 3.68 -9.72
C LEU A 80 8.58 4.48 -8.57
N TRP A 81 7.87 4.65 -7.48
CA TRP A 81 8.33 5.45 -6.34
C TRP A 81 8.54 4.60 -5.10
N GLU A 82 9.32 5.14 -4.17
CA GLU A 82 9.62 4.52 -2.87
C GLU A 82 8.35 4.17 -2.09
N LYS A 83 7.38 5.09 -2.10
CA LYS A 83 6.10 5.06 -1.39
C LYS A 83 5.07 5.91 -2.15
N TYR A 84 3.82 5.80 -1.75
CA TYR A 84 2.69 6.42 -2.45
C TYR A 84 1.69 7.00 -1.46
N ASN A 85 0.93 8.02 -1.88
CA ASN A 85 -0.22 8.47 -1.12
C ASN A 85 -1.39 7.54 -1.44
N VAL A 86 -1.74 6.66 -0.50
CA VAL A 86 -2.79 5.66 -0.71
C VAL A 86 -4.21 6.21 -0.49
N LEU A 87 -4.32 7.46 -0.05
CA LEU A 87 -5.60 8.17 0.01
C LEU A 87 -5.97 8.74 -1.36
N GLU A 88 -5.03 9.40 -2.03
CA GLU A 88 -5.31 10.18 -3.25
C GLU A 88 -4.84 9.51 -4.55
N GLY A 89 -3.97 8.52 -4.46
CA GLY A 89 -3.52 7.77 -5.64
C GLY A 89 -2.43 8.48 -6.43
N ASN A 90 -1.52 9.18 -5.73
CA ASN A 90 -0.49 10.02 -6.32
C ASN A 90 0.84 9.93 -5.55
N VAL A 91 1.77 10.83 -5.87
CA VAL A 91 3.11 10.94 -5.24
C VAL A 91 3.21 12.12 -4.26
N GLU A 92 2.07 12.74 -3.90
CA GLU A 92 1.99 13.79 -2.89
C GLU A 92 2.04 13.15 -1.50
N VAL A 93 3.25 12.78 -1.09
CA VAL A 93 3.53 12.00 0.13
C VAL A 93 4.20 12.84 1.20
N ILE A 94 4.14 12.34 2.45
CA ILE A 94 4.94 12.87 3.55
C ILE A 94 6.39 12.36 3.41
N ASN A 95 7.35 13.29 3.44
CA ASN A 95 8.77 13.03 3.20
C ASN A 95 9.64 13.64 4.32
N GLU A 96 10.60 12.89 4.86
CA GLU A 96 11.69 13.47 5.67
C GLU A 96 12.94 13.77 4.80
N TYR A 97 12.98 13.22 3.58
CA TYR A 97 13.99 13.49 2.56
C TYR A 97 13.39 13.41 1.15
N GLU A 98 14.13 13.89 0.15
CA GLU A 98 13.70 13.86 -1.25
C GLU A 98 13.44 12.42 -1.72
N MET A 99 12.21 12.15 -2.17
CA MET A 99 11.80 10.79 -2.51
C MET A 99 12.53 10.30 -3.78
N PRO A 100 13.27 9.18 -3.70
CA PRO A 100 13.98 8.66 -4.86
C PRO A 100 13.02 8.00 -5.86
N PRO A 101 13.23 8.16 -7.17
CA PRO A 101 12.57 7.35 -8.18
C PRO A 101 13.21 5.95 -8.24
N MET A 102 12.40 4.98 -8.63
CA MET A 102 12.71 3.58 -8.88
C MET A 102 13.39 2.81 -7.73
N ILE A 103 12.56 2.21 -6.87
CA ILE A 103 13.00 1.33 -5.77
C ILE A 103 12.63 -0.13 -6.04
N GLY A 104 13.57 -1.03 -5.74
CA GLY A 104 13.46 -2.47 -6.02
C GLY A 104 12.25 -3.15 -5.36
N TRP A 105 11.88 -2.76 -4.13
CA TRP A 105 10.66 -3.30 -3.51
C TRP A 105 9.40 -2.90 -4.27
N SER A 106 9.36 -1.73 -4.91
CA SER A 106 8.15 -1.24 -5.57
C SER A 106 7.88 -2.06 -6.80
N ALA A 107 8.92 -2.33 -7.58
CA ALA A 107 8.87 -3.24 -8.71
C ALA A 107 8.53 -4.68 -8.29
N GLY A 108 9.18 -5.19 -7.24
CA GLY A 108 8.96 -6.56 -6.76
C GLY A 108 7.53 -6.80 -6.28
N VAL A 109 7.01 -5.90 -5.45
CA VAL A 109 5.63 -6.00 -4.94
C VAL A 109 4.61 -5.79 -6.04
N TYR A 110 4.87 -4.87 -6.99
CA TYR A 110 3.99 -4.69 -8.15
C TYR A 110 3.87 -5.98 -8.97
N LEU A 111 4.98 -6.66 -9.28
CA LEU A 111 4.96 -7.93 -10.01
C LEU A 111 4.22 -9.03 -9.23
N PHE A 112 4.42 -9.09 -7.91
CA PHE A 112 3.70 -10.02 -7.04
C PHE A 112 2.19 -9.77 -7.09
N ALA A 113 1.75 -8.54 -6.82
CA ALA A 113 0.34 -8.15 -6.83
C ALA A 113 -0.31 -8.34 -8.21
N LYS A 114 0.42 -8.01 -9.28
CA LYS A 114 -0.07 -8.22 -10.65
C LYS A 114 -0.30 -9.69 -10.96
N ASN A 115 0.53 -10.61 -10.43
CA ASN A 115 0.30 -12.04 -10.57
C ASN A 115 -0.90 -12.55 -9.76
N MET A 116 -1.20 -11.95 -8.60
CA MET A 116 -2.42 -12.26 -7.84
C MET A 116 -3.70 -11.79 -8.57
N CYS A 117 -3.58 -10.79 -9.46
CA CYS A 117 -4.72 -10.22 -10.18
C CYS A 117 -5.02 -10.90 -11.53
N LYS A 118 -4.25 -11.91 -11.92
CA LYS A 118 -4.47 -12.71 -13.14
C LYS A 118 -5.49 -13.83 -12.88
#